data_AF-A0A8S4GQV0-F1
#
_entry.id   AF-A0A8S4GQV0-F1
#
_cell.length_a   1.000
_cell.length_b   1.000
_cell.length_c   1.000
_cell.angle_alpha   90.00
_cell.angle_beta   90.00
_cell.angle_gamma   90.00
#
_symmetry.space_group_name_H-M   'P 1'
#
loop_
_entity.id
_entity.type
_entity.pdbx_description
1 polymer ?
#
loop_
_entity_poly.entity_id
_entity_poly.type
_entity_poly.pdbx_seq_one_letter_code
_entity_poly.pdbx_strand_id
1 'polypeptide(L)'
;MAQGDARPARDGNGEDVMWYFSFGAMCNPVAMRRRGVISDVGFPAKIQGYRLTFDLPGGFANITKDDAPDAECHGVLHAMTKGNFDHLAYVERAYTHRAVLAHPYGPGLVQGDTMEATVPAAPGSPSSALLPPGAEARGVEARVFWYDAPREVPPLPSERYVRVIALGLEKHGVDPDWIARVRRSEHRPARTPDKYWTFESCPCVRKVPEAEMRAFTVEEVRAFGQGPKAARQSVCAIGRTVVRAETTDAEYREMLNTYYCGAYIDYVLCCNIYEPALPPVRRISDMTPAHTAFALDFVLDDMMLHDGTVTIIGTLSEEWTEDKMSTEEGAPKDSE
;
A
#
# COMPACT_ATOMS: atom_id res chain seq x y z
N MET A 1 23.07 -10.00 16.17
CA MET A 1 23.48 -10.25 14.77
C MET A 1 22.41 -9.65 13.89
N ALA A 2 22.74 -8.62 13.10
CA ALA A 2 21.80 -8.05 12.14
C ALA A 2 21.53 -9.11 11.08
N GLN A 3 20.27 -9.51 10.87
CA GLN A 3 19.88 -10.18 9.64
C GLN A 3 20.21 -9.18 8.52
N GLY A 4 21.25 -9.49 7.74
CA GLY A 4 21.49 -8.78 6.51
C GLY A 4 20.24 -8.97 5.65
N ASP A 5 19.71 -7.87 5.13
CA ASP A 5 18.76 -7.88 4.00
C ASP A 5 19.46 -8.62 2.87
N ALA A 6 19.32 -9.95 2.83
CA ALA A 6 19.80 -10.80 1.77
C ALA A 6 18.92 -10.48 0.57
N ARG A 7 19.36 -9.47 -0.18
CA ARG A 7 18.79 -9.15 -1.48
C ARG A 7 18.86 -10.43 -2.31
N PRO A 8 17.76 -10.87 -2.93
CA PRO A 8 17.87 -11.92 -3.94
C PRO A 8 18.95 -11.47 -4.94
N ALA A 9 19.96 -12.33 -5.15
CA ALA A 9 21.00 -12.07 -6.12
C ALA A 9 20.32 -11.93 -7.48
N ARG A 10 20.55 -10.81 -8.19
CA ARG A 10 20.06 -10.66 -9.55
C ARG A 10 20.88 -11.58 -10.44
N ASP A 11 20.22 -12.57 -11.03
CA ASP A 11 20.80 -13.40 -12.06
C ASP A 11 21.08 -12.51 -13.27
N GLY A 12 22.34 -12.45 -13.71
CA GLY A 12 22.84 -11.53 -14.74
C GLY A 12 22.32 -11.74 -16.17
N ASN A 13 21.19 -12.41 -16.35
CA ASN A 13 20.46 -12.43 -17.62
C ASN A 13 19.58 -11.20 -17.65
N GLY A 14 19.75 -10.32 -18.64
CA GLY A 14 19.01 -9.05 -18.75
C GLY A 14 17.51 -9.24 -18.70
N GLU A 15 16.93 -9.22 -17.50
CA GLU A 15 15.50 -9.33 -17.29
C GLU A 15 14.78 -8.19 -18.00
N ASP A 16 13.69 -8.53 -18.67
CA ASP A 16 12.84 -7.56 -19.35
C ASP A 16 12.41 -6.47 -18.37
N VAL A 17 12.86 -5.23 -18.64
CA VAL A 17 12.47 -4.06 -17.88
C VAL A 17 11.00 -3.76 -18.19
N MET A 18 10.19 -3.75 -17.14
CA MET A 18 8.79 -3.35 -17.17
C MET A 18 8.65 -1.93 -16.62
N TRP A 19 7.87 -1.11 -17.31
CA TRP A 19 7.53 0.23 -16.86
C TRP A 19 6.18 0.24 -16.14
N TYR A 20 6.15 0.83 -14.96
CA TYR A 20 4.96 1.00 -14.15
C TYR A 20 4.69 2.49 -13.91
N PHE A 21 3.51 2.96 -14.31
CA PHE A 21 3.06 4.33 -14.04
C PHE A 21 2.24 4.36 -12.75
N SER A 22 2.80 4.99 -11.71
CA SER A 22 2.14 5.19 -10.42
C SER A 22 1.54 6.60 -10.34
N PHE A 23 0.33 6.74 -9.79
CA PHE A 23 -0.36 8.03 -9.60
C PHE A 23 -0.96 8.18 -8.18
N GLY A 24 -0.88 7.12 -7.36
CA GLY A 24 -1.38 7.08 -5.99
C GLY A 24 -0.24 6.99 -4.96
N ALA A 25 -0.48 6.29 -3.84
CA ALA A 25 0.53 6.18 -2.77
C ALA A 25 1.84 5.53 -3.22
N MET A 26 1.82 4.75 -4.32
CA MET A 26 3.01 4.14 -4.91
C MET A 26 3.93 5.14 -5.63
N CYS A 27 3.55 6.42 -5.80
CA CYS A 27 4.52 7.47 -6.12
C CYS A 27 5.55 7.66 -5.01
N ASN A 28 5.23 7.23 -3.77
CA ASN A 28 6.12 7.35 -2.62
C ASN A 28 6.99 6.08 -2.48
N PRO A 29 8.32 6.19 -2.61
CA PRO A 29 9.19 5.01 -2.57
C PRO A 29 9.29 4.37 -1.18
N VAL A 30 8.93 5.07 -0.10
CA VAL A 30 8.81 4.43 1.23
C VAL A 30 7.58 3.51 1.25
N ALA A 31 6.46 3.97 0.69
CA ALA A 31 5.25 3.18 0.59
C ALA A 31 5.40 1.98 -0.35
N MET A 32 6.18 2.10 -1.44
CA MET A 32 6.51 0.97 -2.31
C MET A 32 7.33 -0.10 -1.59
N ARG A 33 8.46 0.29 -0.97
CA ARG A 33 9.34 -0.65 -0.27
C ARG A 33 8.65 -1.39 0.86
N ARG A 34 7.74 -0.70 1.55
CA ARG A 34 6.89 -1.29 2.60
C ARG A 34 6.04 -2.47 2.12
N ARG A 35 5.69 -2.49 0.83
CA ARG A 35 4.98 -3.59 0.17
C ARG A 35 5.90 -4.59 -0.51
N GLY A 36 7.21 -4.52 -0.26
CA GLY A 36 8.21 -5.36 -0.92
C GLY A 36 8.46 -4.99 -2.39
N VAL A 37 7.96 -3.85 -2.86
CA VAL A 37 8.13 -3.40 -4.25
C VAL A 37 9.32 -2.46 -4.31
N ILE A 38 10.31 -2.80 -5.13
CA ILE A 38 11.54 -2.03 -5.31
C ILE A 38 11.58 -1.47 -6.73
N SER A 39 11.79 -0.17 -6.85
CA SER A 39 12.11 0.46 -8.13
C SER A 39 13.42 1.22 -7.97
N ASP A 40 14.37 0.94 -8.86
CA ASP A 40 15.70 1.55 -8.84
C ASP A 40 15.69 2.96 -9.43
N VAL A 41 14.72 3.25 -10.31
CA VAL A 41 14.62 4.51 -11.06
C VAL A 41 13.16 4.91 -11.23
N GLY A 42 12.85 6.19 -10.95
CA GLY A 42 11.53 6.76 -11.16
C GLY A 42 11.60 8.15 -11.77
N PHE A 43 10.91 8.36 -12.88
CA PHE A 43 10.84 9.65 -13.60
C PHE A 43 9.47 10.28 -13.43
N PRO A 44 9.34 11.62 -13.31
CA PRO A 44 8.04 12.25 -13.37
C PRO A 44 7.49 12.08 -14.79
N ALA A 45 6.21 11.72 -14.90
CA ALA A 45 5.57 11.45 -16.17
C ALA A 45 4.09 11.84 -16.14
N LYS A 46 3.47 11.91 -17.31
CA LYS A 46 2.03 12.13 -17.46
C LYS A 46 1.40 11.21 -18.50
N ILE A 47 0.12 10.92 -18.31
CA ILE A 47 -0.74 10.23 -19.27
C ILE A 47 -1.86 11.17 -19.72
N GLN A 48 -2.15 11.18 -21.03
CA GLN A 48 -3.20 12.01 -21.64
C GLN A 48 -4.54 11.25 -21.74
N GLY A 49 -5.66 11.97 -21.62
CA GLY A 49 -7.02 11.42 -21.65
C GLY A 49 -7.47 10.77 -20.34
N TYR A 50 -6.82 11.12 -19.22
CA TYR A 50 -7.12 10.56 -17.90
C TYR A 50 -7.20 11.63 -16.82
N ARG A 51 -8.02 11.40 -15.79
CA ARG A 51 -8.03 12.20 -14.55
C ARG A 51 -7.80 11.34 -13.33
N LEU A 52 -7.08 11.89 -12.36
CA LEU A 52 -6.98 11.34 -11.01
C LEU A 52 -8.32 11.51 -10.29
N THR A 53 -8.85 10.42 -9.74
CA THR A 53 -10.03 10.40 -8.88
C THR A 53 -9.70 9.69 -7.57
N PHE A 54 -10.58 9.81 -6.58
CA PHE A 54 -10.48 9.11 -5.29
C PHE A 54 -11.77 8.32 -5.05
N ASP A 55 -12.12 7.45 -6.00
CA ASP A 55 -13.44 6.83 -6.09
C ASP A 55 -13.52 5.37 -5.61
N LEU A 56 -12.45 4.89 -4.97
CA LEU A 56 -12.34 3.53 -4.45
C LEU A 56 -12.79 3.43 -3.00
N PRO A 57 -13.07 2.20 -2.49
CA PRO A 57 -13.26 1.98 -1.06
C PRO A 57 -12.14 2.65 -0.24
N GLY A 58 -12.49 3.32 0.87
CA GLY A 58 -11.53 4.07 1.70
C GLY A 58 -11.02 5.40 1.12
N GLY A 59 -11.45 5.77 -0.09
CA GLY A 59 -11.04 6.99 -0.80
C GLY A 59 -9.66 6.85 -1.42
N PHE A 60 -9.30 5.64 -1.87
CA PHE A 60 -8.02 5.42 -2.55
C PHE A 60 -8.04 5.98 -3.98
N ALA A 61 -6.84 6.30 -4.48
CA ALA A 61 -6.66 6.90 -5.80
C ALA A 61 -7.02 5.92 -6.91
N ASN A 62 -7.72 6.41 -7.92
CA ASN A 62 -7.99 5.74 -9.19
C ASN A 62 -7.70 6.69 -10.36
N ILE A 63 -7.76 6.18 -11.58
CA ILE A 63 -7.80 7.02 -12.78
C ILE A 63 -9.03 6.68 -13.60
N THR A 64 -9.67 7.71 -14.14
CA THR A 64 -10.80 7.58 -15.06
C THR A 64 -10.44 8.18 -16.40
N LYS A 65 -10.97 7.60 -17.48
CA LYS A 65 -10.86 8.22 -18.82
C LYS A 65 -11.66 9.51 -18.83
N ASP A 66 -11.12 10.51 -19.51
CA ASP A 66 -11.77 11.79 -19.71
C ASP A 66 -11.42 12.32 -21.09
N ASP A 67 -12.45 12.63 -21.88
CA ASP A 67 -12.32 13.07 -23.28
C ASP A 67 -12.01 14.57 -23.41
N ALA A 68 -11.91 15.31 -22.30
CA ALA A 68 -11.48 16.70 -22.34
C ALA A 68 -10.07 16.79 -22.96
N PRO A 69 -9.83 17.72 -23.91
CA PRO A 69 -8.55 17.82 -24.61
C PRO A 69 -7.33 18.08 -23.71
N ASP A 70 -7.57 18.59 -22.50
CA ASP A 70 -6.58 18.90 -21.47
C ASP A 70 -6.60 17.90 -20.30
N ALA A 71 -7.33 16.80 -20.42
CA ALA A 71 -7.35 15.76 -19.39
C ALA A 71 -6.00 15.07 -19.32
N GLU A 72 -5.29 15.28 -18.21
CA GLU A 72 -4.05 14.57 -17.92
C GLU A 72 -3.97 14.14 -16.46
N CYS A 73 -3.23 13.04 -16.24
CA CYS A 73 -2.89 12.54 -14.92
C CYS A 73 -1.36 12.47 -14.82
N HIS A 74 -0.79 13.15 -13.83
CA HIS A 74 0.65 13.12 -13.58
C HIS A 74 0.98 12.13 -12.47
N GLY A 75 2.16 11.52 -12.58
CA GLY A 75 2.60 10.46 -11.71
C GLY A 75 4.09 10.20 -11.85
N VAL A 76 4.51 8.99 -11.44
CA VAL A 76 5.90 8.54 -11.51
C VAL A 76 5.99 7.28 -12.34
N LEU A 77 6.86 7.29 -13.35
CA LEU A 77 7.19 6.17 -14.21
C LEU A 77 8.36 5.40 -13.60
N HIS A 78 8.07 4.25 -13.02
CA HIS A 78 9.02 3.37 -12.35
C HIS A 78 9.54 2.30 -13.32
N ALA A 79 10.87 2.17 -13.40
CA ALA A 79 11.49 0.99 -13.99
C ALA A 79 11.53 -0.14 -12.95
N MET A 80 11.15 -1.34 -13.35
CA MET A 80 11.24 -2.53 -12.51
C MET A 80 11.45 -3.81 -13.33
N THR A 81 11.92 -4.86 -12.68
CA THR A 81 12.01 -6.19 -13.30
C THR A 81 10.62 -6.81 -13.42
N LYS A 82 10.46 -7.80 -14.30
CA LYS A 82 9.22 -8.55 -14.41
C LYS A 82 8.80 -9.17 -13.08
N GLY A 83 9.71 -9.83 -12.34
CA GLY A 83 9.39 -10.45 -11.06
C GLY A 83 8.88 -9.44 -10.01
N ASN A 84 9.45 -8.24 -9.97
CA ASN A 84 8.96 -7.18 -9.08
C ASN A 84 7.61 -6.61 -9.53
N PHE A 85 7.34 -6.55 -10.85
CA PHE A 85 6.02 -6.20 -11.36
C PHE A 85 4.97 -7.26 -11.03
N ASP A 86 5.31 -8.56 -11.15
CA ASP A 86 4.41 -9.66 -10.80
C ASP A 86 4.07 -9.62 -9.29
N HIS A 87 5.05 -9.34 -8.43
CA HIS A 87 4.82 -9.12 -6.99
C HIS A 87 3.90 -7.92 -6.74
N LEU A 88 4.15 -6.80 -7.43
CA LEU A 88 3.25 -5.63 -7.36
C LEU A 88 1.83 -5.99 -7.80
N ALA A 89 1.65 -6.76 -8.88
CA ALA A 89 0.34 -7.21 -9.35
C ALA A 89 -0.37 -8.12 -8.33
N TYR A 90 0.38 -8.95 -7.61
CA TYR A 90 -0.15 -9.75 -6.50
C TYR A 90 -0.63 -8.89 -5.32
N VAL A 91 0.14 -7.85 -4.97
CA VAL A 91 -0.23 -6.90 -3.92
C VAL A 91 -1.46 -6.07 -4.32
N GLU A 92 -1.50 -5.61 -5.57
CA GLU A 92 -2.58 -4.80 -6.14
C GLU A 92 -3.66 -5.66 -6.82
N ARG A 93 -3.84 -6.93 -6.41
CA ARG A 93 -4.79 -7.87 -7.03
C ARG A 93 -6.27 -7.45 -6.99
N ALA A 94 -6.59 -6.42 -6.23
CA ALA A 94 -7.91 -5.78 -6.23
C ALA A 94 -8.15 -4.93 -7.49
N TYR A 95 -7.08 -4.59 -8.23
CA TYR A 95 -7.10 -3.77 -9.42
C TYR A 95 -6.87 -4.62 -10.68
N THR A 96 -7.34 -4.12 -11.81
CA THR A 96 -6.86 -4.59 -13.13
C THR A 96 -5.71 -3.69 -13.56
N HIS A 97 -4.77 -4.20 -14.36
CA HIS A 97 -3.72 -3.35 -14.94
C HIS A 97 -3.82 -3.27 -16.47
N ARG A 98 -3.54 -2.09 -17.03
CA ARG A 98 -3.64 -1.81 -18.46
C ARG A 98 -2.36 -1.18 -18.99
N ALA A 99 -2.12 -1.31 -20.30
CA ALA A 99 -1.09 -0.54 -20.98
C ALA A 99 -1.59 0.90 -21.17
N VAL A 100 -0.73 1.87 -20.87
CA VAL A 100 -0.91 3.30 -21.16
C VAL A 100 0.36 3.85 -21.78
N LEU A 101 0.22 4.93 -22.53
CA LEU A 101 1.35 5.68 -23.06
C LEU A 101 1.69 6.81 -22.08
N ALA A 102 2.78 6.64 -21.33
CA ALA A 102 3.27 7.63 -20.36
C ALA A 102 4.36 8.50 -20.97
N HIS A 103 4.26 9.81 -20.81
CA HIS A 103 5.21 10.79 -21.32
C HIS A 103 6.08 11.28 -20.15
N PRO A 104 7.31 10.76 -20.00
CA PRO A 104 8.22 11.27 -18.98
C PRO A 104 8.62 12.72 -19.31
N TYR A 105 8.82 13.55 -18.29
CA TYR A 105 9.29 14.93 -18.42
C TYR A 105 10.34 15.25 -17.35
N GLY A 106 10.94 16.44 -17.40
CA GLY A 106 11.83 16.95 -16.35
C GLY A 106 13.29 17.16 -16.77
N PRO A 107 14.09 17.82 -15.91
CA PRO A 107 15.46 18.19 -16.23
C PRO A 107 16.33 16.94 -16.40
N GLY A 108 17.01 16.85 -17.54
CA GLY A 108 17.87 15.72 -17.87
C GLY A 108 17.32 14.84 -18.99
N LEU A 109 16.01 14.88 -19.29
CA LEU A 109 15.48 14.25 -20.50
C LEU A 109 15.89 15.07 -21.72
N VAL A 110 17.13 14.90 -22.19
CA VAL A 110 17.59 15.58 -23.40
C VAL A 110 16.90 14.93 -24.60
N GLN A 111 16.22 15.75 -25.40
CA GLN A 111 15.65 15.36 -26.69
C GLN A 111 16.74 14.76 -27.58
N GLY A 112 16.71 13.44 -27.79
CA GLY A 112 17.46 12.77 -28.87
C GLY A 112 18.54 11.78 -28.47
N ASP A 113 18.97 11.74 -27.20
CA ASP A 113 20.00 10.80 -26.74
C ASP A 113 19.48 9.84 -25.66
N THR A 114 19.94 8.58 -25.70
CA THR A 114 19.72 7.59 -24.64
C THR A 114 20.13 8.19 -23.30
N MET A 115 19.18 8.32 -22.38
CA MET A 115 19.40 8.94 -21.09
C MET A 115 20.05 7.93 -20.13
N GLU A 116 21.37 7.99 -19.98
CA GLU A 116 22.11 7.33 -18.89
C GLU A 116 21.78 8.00 -17.56
N ALA A 117 20.70 7.53 -16.93
CA ALA A 117 20.48 7.77 -15.51
C ALA A 117 21.58 7.01 -14.73
N THR A 118 22.72 7.66 -14.52
CA THR A 118 23.79 7.13 -13.67
C THR A 118 23.30 7.14 -12.23
N VAL A 119 22.62 6.07 -11.82
CA VAL A 119 22.40 5.80 -10.40
C VAL A 119 23.79 5.54 -9.80
N PRO A 120 24.19 6.21 -8.71
CA PRO A 120 25.45 5.90 -8.03
C PRO A 120 25.44 4.41 -7.70
N ALA A 121 26.29 3.65 -8.40
CA ALA A 121 26.32 2.21 -8.28
C ALA A 121 26.64 1.84 -6.83
N ALA A 122 25.66 1.27 -6.12
CA ALA A 122 26.00 0.43 -4.99
C ALA A 122 26.92 -0.69 -5.53
N PRO A 123 28.01 -1.06 -4.84
CA PRO A 123 28.89 -2.13 -5.30
C PRO A 123 28.06 -3.40 -5.54
N GLY A 124 27.98 -3.86 -6.79
CA GLY A 124 27.29 -5.10 -7.18
C GLY A 124 25.91 -4.97 -7.86
N SER A 125 25.45 -3.79 -8.27
CA SER A 125 24.20 -3.67 -9.06
C SER A 125 24.45 -3.14 -10.48
N PRO A 126 24.36 -3.98 -11.53
CA PRO A 126 24.21 -3.51 -12.90
C PRO A 126 22.75 -3.62 -13.33
N SER A 127 22.11 -2.49 -13.57
CA SER A 127 21.32 -2.23 -14.79
C SER A 127 20.81 -0.80 -14.69
N SER A 128 21.45 0.10 -15.43
CA SER A 128 20.92 1.44 -15.63
C SER A 128 19.65 1.29 -16.47
N ALA A 129 18.47 1.49 -15.87
CA ALA A 129 17.24 1.58 -16.64
C ALA A 129 17.26 2.89 -17.42
N LEU A 130 17.69 2.83 -18.67
CA LEU A 130 17.65 3.95 -19.59
C LEU A 130 16.22 4.13 -20.08
N LEU A 131 15.74 5.36 -20.10
CA LEU A 131 14.58 5.66 -20.93
C LEU A 131 14.97 5.41 -22.39
N PRO A 132 14.08 4.82 -23.21
CA PRO A 132 14.36 4.63 -24.61
C PRO A 132 14.61 5.99 -25.30
N PRO A 133 15.52 6.07 -26.30
CA PRO A 133 15.74 7.31 -27.05
C PRO A 133 14.42 7.92 -27.57
N GLY A 134 14.22 9.20 -27.28
CA GLY A 134 13.00 9.92 -27.68
C GLY A 134 11.74 9.58 -26.87
N ALA A 135 11.87 8.99 -25.68
CA ALA A 135 10.77 8.66 -24.76
C ALA A 135 9.81 9.83 -24.50
N GLU A 136 10.31 11.07 -24.42
CA GLU A 136 9.47 12.26 -24.24
C GLU A 136 8.49 12.46 -25.42
N ALA A 137 9.03 12.39 -26.65
CA ALA A 137 8.26 12.62 -27.87
C ALA A 137 7.35 11.43 -28.24
N ARG A 138 7.78 10.20 -27.96
CA ARG A 138 7.04 8.97 -28.34
C ARG A 138 6.17 8.40 -27.22
N GLY A 139 6.42 8.81 -25.98
CA GLY A 139 5.91 8.12 -24.80
C GLY A 139 6.62 6.78 -24.56
N VAL A 140 6.35 6.22 -23.39
CA VAL A 140 6.79 4.91 -22.93
C VAL A 140 5.54 4.10 -22.63
N GLU A 141 5.42 2.91 -23.23
CA GLU A 141 4.35 1.99 -22.83
C GLU A 141 4.61 1.53 -21.39
N ALA A 142 3.65 1.82 -20.51
CA ALA A 142 3.71 1.50 -19.10
C ALA A 142 2.45 0.75 -18.67
N ARG A 143 2.58 -0.06 -17.63
CA ARG A 143 1.45 -0.65 -16.93
C ARG A 143 0.93 0.30 -15.88
N VAL A 144 -0.38 0.39 -15.75
CA VAL A 144 -1.06 1.19 -14.72
C VAL A 144 -2.15 0.34 -14.08
N PHE A 145 -2.29 0.40 -12.76
CA PHE A 145 -3.39 -0.25 -12.04
C PHE A 145 -4.61 0.68 -12.02
N TRP A 146 -5.78 0.12 -12.30
CA TRP A 146 -7.05 0.80 -12.53
C TRP A 146 -8.15 -0.03 -11.85
N TYR A 147 -9.21 0.62 -11.37
CA TYR A 147 -10.46 -0.07 -10.97
C TYR A 147 -11.65 0.33 -11.86
N ASP A 148 -12.30 -0.66 -12.48
CA ASP A 148 -13.36 -0.47 -13.50
C ASP A 148 -14.74 -0.09 -12.93
N ALA A 149 -14.97 -0.28 -11.62
CA ALA A 149 -16.26 -0.07 -11.00
C ALA A 149 -16.19 1.02 -9.90
N PRO A 150 -15.98 2.30 -10.27
CA PRO A 150 -15.95 3.36 -9.27
C PRO A 150 -17.27 3.41 -8.48
N ARG A 151 -17.20 3.75 -7.19
CA ARG A 151 -18.41 3.92 -6.39
C ARG A 151 -19.17 5.17 -6.86
N GLU A 152 -20.50 5.09 -6.86
CA GLU A 152 -21.36 6.23 -7.21
C GLU A 152 -21.16 7.42 -6.25
N VAL A 153 -20.97 7.12 -4.96
CA VAL A 153 -20.62 8.09 -3.92
C VAL A 153 -19.42 7.56 -3.15
N PRO A 154 -18.19 7.90 -3.58
CA PRO A 154 -17.01 7.40 -2.93
C PRO A 154 -16.72 8.16 -1.63
N PRO A 155 -16.16 7.49 -0.61
CA PRO A 155 -15.67 8.18 0.57
C PRO A 155 -14.47 9.08 0.18
N LEU A 156 -14.34 10.22 0.85
CA LEU A 156 -13.20 11.11 0.66
C LEU A 156 -11.88 10.43 1.09
N PRO A 157 -10.76 10.69 0.38
CA PRO A 157 -9.44 10.23 0.81
C PRO A 157 -9.09 10.79 2.19
N SER A 158 -8.22 10.11 2.93
CA SER A 158 -7.66 10.70 4.16
C SER A 158 -6.60 11.76 3.82
N GLU A 159 -6.46 12.79 4.64
CA GLU A 159 -5.39 13.80 4.56
C GLU A 159 -4.00 13.13 4.53
N ARG A 160 -3.80 12.11 5.37
CA ARG A 160 -2.59 11.29 5.39
C ARG A 160 -2.30 10.70 4.01
N TYR A 161 -3.31 10.10 3.37
CA TYR A 161 -3.14 9.47 2.06
C TYR A 161 -2.76 10.49 0.98
N VAL A 162 -3.46 11.62 0.91
CA VAL A 162 -3.13 12.74 0.01
C VAL A 162 -1.71 13.24 0.23
N ARG A 163 -1.30 13.40 1.50
CA ARG A 163 0.06 13.80 1.87
C ARG A 163 1.11 12.79 1.41
N VAL A 164 0.86 11.49 1.56
CA VAL A 164 1.77 10.43 1.09
C VAL A 164 1.99 10.50 -0.42
N ILE A 165 0.92 10.71 -1.19
CA ILE A 165 1.00 10.89 -2.65
C ILE A 165 1.87 12.12 -2.96
N ALA A 166 1.52 13.28 -2.39
CA ALA A 166 2.23 14.53 -2.64
C ALA A 166 3.74 14.43 -2.33
N LEU A 167 4.11 13.81 -1.20
CA LEU A 167 5.52 13.58 -0.84
C LEU A 167 6.25 12.69 -1.86
N GLY A 168 5.55 11.72 -2.45
CA GLY A 168 6.10 10.88 -3.52
C GLY A 168 6.34 11.68 -4.80
N LEU A 169 5.33 12.42 -5.24
CA LEU A 169 5.40 13.29 -6.42
C LEU A 169 6.53 14.33 -6.30
N GLU A 170 6.64 15.00 -5.15
CA GLU A 170 7.71 15.98 -4.85
C GLU A 170 9.10 15.36 -4.97
N LYS A 171 9.28 14.17 -4.40
CA LYS A 171 10.57 13.47 -4.42
C LYS A 171 11.03 13.16 -5.84
N HIS A 172 10.11 12.92 -6.77
CA HIS A 172 10.41 12.61 -8.16
C HIS A 172 10.38 13.84 -9.07
N GLY A 173 10.18 15.06 -8.55
CA GLY A 173 10.18 16.28 -9.35
C GLY A 173 9.00 16.40 -10.31
N VAL A 174 7.84 15.84 -9.94
CA VAL A 174 6.57 16.05 -10.65
C VAL A 174 6.21 17.54 -10.66
N ASP A 175 5.46 17.97 -11.67
CA ASP A 175 4.99 19.35 -11.82
C ASP A 175 4.44 19.94 -10.50
N PRO A 176 5.01 21.05 -9.99
CA PRO A 176 4.56 21.72 -8.78
C PRO A 176 3.08 22.08 -8.76
N ASP A 177 2.50 22.47 -9.91
CA ASP A 177 1.08 22.83 -10.00
C ASP A 177 0.18 21.60 -9.83
N TRP A 178 0.62 20.45 -10.35
CA TRP A 178 -0.05 19.17 -10.12
C TRP A 178 0.04 18.74 -8.66
N ILE A 179 1.21 18.87 -8.03
CA ILE A 179 1.38 18.57 -6.59
C ILE A 179 0.46 19.44 -5.75
N ALA A 180 0.37 20.74 -6.07
CA ALA A 180 -0.51 21.67 -5.40
C ALA A 180 -1.99 21.32 -5.61
N ARG A 181 -2.37 20.84 -6.80
CA ARG A 181 -3.71 20.29 -7.07
C ARG A 181 -4.00 19.06 -6.21
N VAL A 182 -3.11 18.09 -6.15
CA VAL A 182 -3.26 16.89 -5.31
C VAL A 182 -3.48 17.28 -3.85
N ARG A 183 -2.68 18.21 -3.31
CA ARG A 183 -2.82 18.72 -1.93
C ARG A 183 -4.15 19.42 -1.65
N ARG A 184 -4.75 20.06 -2.65
CA ARG A 184 -6.05 20.74 -2.54
C ARG A 184 -7.25 19.81 -2.76
N SER A 185 -7.03 18.55 -3.12
CA SER A 185 -8.11 17.57 -3.25
C SER A 185 -8.92 17.52 -1.95
N GLU A 186 -10.23 17.43 -2.06
CA GLU A 186 -11.10 17.28 -0.90
C GLU A 186 -10.73 15.99 -0.14
N HIS A 187 -10.60 16.08 1.19
CA HIS A 187 -10.14 14.96 2.01
C HIS A 187 -10.69 15.04 3.44
N ARG A 188 -10.71 13.89 4.12
CA ARG A 188 -11.01 13.78 5.54
C ARG A 188 -9.78 14.21 6.35
N PRO A 189 -9.91 15.18 7.28
CA PRO A 189 -8.79 15.58 8.13
C PRO A 189 -8.18 14.40 8.88
N ALA A 190 -6.85 14.37 9.01
CA ALA A 190 -6.19 13.38 9.83
C ALA A 190 -6.52 13.62 11.31
N ARG A 191 -6.80 12.54 12.05
CA ARG A 191 -6.86 12.61 13.51
C ARG A 191 -5.44 12.78 14.06
N THR A 192 -5.32 13.58 15.11
CA THR A 192 -4.09 13.63 15.91
C THR A 192 -4.10 12.49 16.92
N PRO A 193 -2.95 12.05 17.45
CA PRO A 193 -2.89 10.91 18.38
C PRO A 193 -3.80 11.02 19.60
N ASP A 194 -4.04 12.23 20.12
CA ASP A 194 -4.96 12.52 21.23
C ASP A 194 -6.46 12.39 20.84
N LYS A 195 -6.75 12.36 19.55
CA LYS A 195 -8.09 12.21 18.98
C LYS A 195 -8.32 10.84 18.34
N TYR A 196 -7.33 9.96 18.35
CA TYR A 196 -7.48 8.62 17.81
C TYR A 196 -8.62 7.88 18.49
N TRP A 197 -9.32 7.05 17.71
CA TRP A 197 -10.27 6.10 18.26
C TRP A 197 -9.55 5.13 19.18
N THR A 198 -10.20 4.85 20.32
CA THR A 198 -9.81 3.77 21.22
C THR A 198 -10.93 2.74 21.31
N PHE A 199 -10.65 1.61 21.95
CA PHE A 199 -11.70 0.63 22.25
C PHE A 199 -12.81 1.18 23.14
N GLU A 200 -12.53 2.23 23.90
CA GLU A 200 -13.47 2.89 24.81
C GLU A 200 -14.27 3.99 24.12
N SER A 201 -13.68 4.68 23.13
CA SER A 201 -14.31 5.86 22.52
C SER A 201 -15.06 5.57 21.22
N CYS A 202 -14.77 4.45 20.55
CA CYS A 202 -15.31 4.18 19.23
C CYS A 202 -16.71 3.51 19.23
N PRO A 203 -17.71 4.06 18.51
CA PRO A 203 -19.07 3.53 18.50
C PRO A 203 -19.24 2.12 17.92
N CYS A 204 -18.32 1.62 17.08
CA CYS A 204 -18.39 0.25 16.55
C CYS A 204 -17.85 -0.81 17.52
N VAL A 205 -17.27 -0.40 18.65
CA VAL A 205 -16.63 -1.34 19.57
C VAL A 205 -17.65 -1.92 20.53
N ARG A 206 -17.57 -3.23 20.74
CA ARG A 206 -18.32 -3.99 21.75
C ARG A 206 -17.33 -4.77 22.60
N LYS A 207 -17.73 -5.11 23.83
CA LYS A 207 -16.96 -5.98 24.71
C LYS A 207 -17.86 -7.15 25.11
N VAL A 208 -17.35 -8.38 25.04
CA VAL A 208 -18.03 -9.52 25.67
C VAL A 208 -18.06 -9.31 27.19
N PRO A 209 -18.99 -9.94 27.92
CA PRO A 209 -18.96 -9.94 29.39
C PRO A 209 -17.59 -10.37 29.91
N GLU A 210 -17.12 -9.78 31.02
CA GLU A 210 -15.78 -10.07 31.56
C GLU A 210 -15.57 -11.56 31.88
N ALA A 211 -16.63 -12.25 32.33
CA ALA A 211 -16.61 -13.70 32.57
C ALA A 211 -16.42 -14.55 31.30
N GLU A 212 -16.65 -13.97 30.12
CA GLU A 212 -16.47 -14.61 28.81
C GLU A 212 -15.15 -14.21 28.14
N MET A 213 -14.43 -13.21 28.67
CA MET A 213 -13.12 -12.84 28.16
C MET A 213 -12.12 -13.97 28.38
N ARG A 214 -11.39 -14.31 27.32
CA ARG A 214 -10.39 -15.37 27.36
C ARG A 214 -8.98 -14.81 27.26
N ALA A 215 -8.04 -15.48 27.90
CA ALA A 215 -6.63 -15.36 27.53
C ALA A 215 -6.39 -16.25 26.30
N PHE A 216 -5.77 -15.69 25.26
CA PHE A 216 -5.43 -16.39 24.03
C PHE A 216 -3.92 -16.51 23.89
N THR A 217 -3.43 -17.68 23.47
CA THR A 217 -2.05 -17.76 22.97
C THR A 217 -1.95 -17.18 21.56
N VAL A 218 -0.74 -16.84 21.13
CA VAL A 218 -0.44 -16.39 19.76
C VAL A 218 -0.83 -17.47 18.74
N GLU A 219 -0.59 -18.74 19.06
CA GLU A 219 -0.96 -19.88 18.22
C GLU A 219 -2.48 -20.04 18.11
N GLU A 220 -3.22 -19.83 19.21
CA GLU A 220 -4.69 -19.85 19.18
C GLU A 220 -5.24 -18.74 18.28
N VAL A 221 -4.67 -17.53 18.34
CA VAL A 221 -5.07 -16.45 17.42
C VAL A 221 -4.76 -16.84 15.97
N ARG A 222 -3.54 -17.32 15.68
CA ARG A 222 -3.15 -17.76 14.33
C ARG A 222 -4.04 -18.86 13.77
N ALA A 223 -4.51 -19.77 14.61
CA ALA A 223 -5.38 -20.86 14.20
C ALA A 223 -6.70 -20.38 13.58
N PHE A 224 -7.19 -19.17 13.91
CA PHE A 224 -8.36 -18.60 13.23
C PHE A 224 -8.10 -18.33 11.73
N GLY A 225 -6.87 -17.97 11.38
CA GLY A 225 -6.44 -17.78 9.99
C GLY A 225 -6.21 -19.09 9.23
N GLN A 226 -6.19 -20.23 9.93
CA GLN A 226 -6.00 -21.55 9.34
C GLN A 226 -7.33 -22.13 8.86
N GLY A 227 -7.28 -22.91 7.79
CA GLY A 227 -8.46 -23.57 7.22
C GLY A 227 -9.16 -22.80 6.11
N PRO A 228 -10.27 -23.36 5.58
CA PRO A 228 -10.96 -22.83 4.40
C PRO A 228 -11.49 -21.42 4.65
N LYS A 229 -11.28 -20.51 3.69
CA LYS A 229 -11.72 -19.10 3.75
C LYS A 229 -13.18 -18.94 4.21
N ALA A 230 -14.09 -19.78 3.70
CA ALA A 230 -15.52 -19.72 4.02
C ALA A 230 -15.86 -19.98 5.51
N ALA A 231 -14.94 -20.62 6.26
CA ALA A 231 -15.13 -20.92 7.68
C ALA A 231 -14.34 -19.97 8.60
N ARG A 232 -13.53 -19.06 8.04
CA ARG A 232 -12.69 -18.15 8.83
C ARG A 232 -13.57 -17.13 9.54
N GLN A 233 -13.31 -16.95 10.84
CA GLN A 233 -13.82 -15.84 11.62
C GLN A 233 -12.74 -14.77 11.64
N SER A 234 -13.06 -13.53 11.28
CA SER A 234 -12.11 -12.40 11.29
C SER A 234 -11.67 -12.03 12.73
N VAL A 235 -10.81 -12.86 13.31
CA VAL A 235 -10.25 -12.71 14.66
C VAL A 235 -8.77 -12.34 14.53
N CYS A 236 -8.34 -11.29 15.21
CA CYS A 236 -6.98 -10.80 15.16
C CYS A 236 -6.54 -10.18 16.48
N ALA A 237 -5.25 -9.89 16.62
CA ALA A 237 -4.70 -9.17 17.76
C ALA A 237 -4.29 -7.74 17.37
N ILE A 238 -4.72 -6.75 18.16
CA ILE A 238 -4.28 -5.34 18.10
C ILE A 238 -3.57 -5.03 19.43
N GLY A 239 -2.23 -4.92 19.40
CA GLY A 239 -1.45 -4.96 20.63
C GLY A 239 -1.76 -6.23 21.43
N ARG A 240 -2.08 -6.09 22.71
CA ARG A 240 -2.47 -7.25 23.54
C ARG A 240 -3.95 -7.64 23.45
N THR A 241 -4.78 -6.87 22.74
CA THR A 241 -6.23 -7.09 22.71
C THR A 241 -6.60 -8.00 21.55
N VAL A 242 -7.35 -9.06 21.82
CA VAL A 242 -7.88 -9.96 20.79
C VAL A 242 -9.30 -9.56 20.47
N VAL A 243 -9.56 -9.32 19.19
CA VAL A 243 -10.83 -8.81 18.69
C VAL A 243 -11.39 -9.70 17.60
N ARG A 244 -12.72 -9.71 17.50
CA ARG A 244 -13.47 -10.25 16.36
C ARG A 244 -14.09 -9.08 15.59
N ALA A 245 -13.77 -8.97 14.30
CA ALA A 245 -14.33 -7.99 13.39
C ALA A 245 -15.47 -8.61 12.57
N GLU A 246 -16.59 -7.91 12.44
CA GLU A 246 -17.78 -8.37 11.72
C GLU A 246 -18.33 -7.21 10.87
N THR A 247 -18.83 -7.49 9.66
CA THR A 247 -19.43 -6.47 8.77
C THR A 247 -20.52 -7.09 7.91
N THR A 248 -21.52 -6.29 7.53
CA THR A 248 -22.52 -6.65 6.52
C THR A 248 -22.00 -6.53 5.08
N ASP A 249 -20.95 -5.73 4.85
CA ASP A 249 -20.28 -5.60 3.55
C ASP A 249 -19.52 -6.90 3.21
N ALA A 250 -20.00 -7.62 2.20
CA ALA A 250 -19.46 -8.93 1.84
C ALA A 250 -18.04 -8.85 1.25
N GLU A 251 -17.73 -7.80 0.47
CA GLU A 251 -16.41 -7.60 -0.11
C GLU A 251 -15.39 -7.27 0.99
N TYR A 252 -15.78 -6.38 1.90
CA TYR A 252 -14.95 -6.02 3.05
C TYR A 252 -14.75 -7.19 4.00
N ARG A 253 -15.77 -8.04 4.21
CA ARG A 253 -15.64 -9.28 4.99
C ARG A 253 -14.59 -10.23 4.43
N GLU A 254 -14.54 -10.42 3.11
CA GLU A 254 -13.52 -11.26 2.47
C GLU A 254 -12.12 -10.67 2.65
N MET A 255 -11.99 -9.34 2.61
CA MET A 255 -10.75 -8.62 2.91
C MET A 255 -10.31 -8.91 4.36
N LEU A 256 -11.17 -8.70 5.36
CA LEU A 256 -10.86 -8.98 6.76
C LEU A 256 -10.44 -10.46 6.97
N ASN A 257 -11.17 -11.40 6.37
CA ASN A 257 -10.84 -12.83 6.46
C ASN A 257 -9.50 -13.20 5.80
N THR A 258 -9.08 -12.43 4.79
CA THR A 258 -7.83 -12.65 4.07
C THR A 258 -6.63 -12.04 4.78
N TYR A 259 -6.78 -10.82 5.33
CA TYR A 259 -5.64 -10.03 5.81
C TYR A 259 -5.57 -9.89 7.34
N TYR A 260 -6.69 -9.97 8.04
CA TYR A 260 -6.75 -9.71 9.48
C TYR A 260 -6.78 -11.03 10.25
N CYS A 261 -7.49 -12.02 9.71
CA CYS A 261 -7.71 -13.28 10.40
C CYS A 261 -6.41 -14.00 10.78
N GLY A 262 -6.23 -14.22 12.07
CA GLY A 262 -5.05 -14.84 12.68
C GLY A 262 -3.79 -13.98 12.67
N ALA A 263 -3.90 -12.68 12.39
CA ALA A 263 -2.77 -11.77 12.30
C ALA A 263 -2.56 -10.92 13.56
N TYR A 264 -1.31 -10.45 13.72
CA TYR A 264 -0.98 -9.30 14.56
C TYR A 264 -1.14 -8.03 13.73
N ILE A 265 -2.34 -7.46 13.74
CA ILE A 265 -2.78 -6.55 12.68
C ILE A 265 -2.09 -5.19 12.74
N ASP A 266 -1.65 -4.74 13.92
CA ASP A 266 -0.93 -3.48 14.05
C ASP A 266 0.44 -3.53 13.35
N TYR A 267 1.18 -4.63 13.48
CA TYR A 267 2.41 -4.85 12.74
C TYR A 267 2.14 -4.94 11.23
N VAL A 268 1.15 -5.74 10.81
CA VAL A 268 0.79 -5.87 9.39
C VAL A 268 0.42 -4.52 8.77
N LEU A 269 -0.39 -3.71 9.46
CA LEU A 269 -0.77 -2.38 9.00
C LEU A 269 0.43 -1.43 8.98
N CYS A 270 1.28 -1.43 10.01
CA CYS A 270 2.46 -0.56 10.02
C CYS A 270 3.48 -0.93 8.94
N CYS A 271 3.56 -2.21 8.56
CA CYS A 271 4.37 -2.65 7.43
C CYS A 271 3.78 -2.21 6.10
N ASN A 272 2.45 -2.18 5.92
CA ASN A 272 1.82 -1.91 4.62
C ASN A 272 1.36 -0.46 4.41
N ILE A 273 0.99 0.24 5.47
CA ILE A 273 0.45 1.60 5.46
C ILE A 273 1.52 2.56 5.96
N TYR A 274 1.91 3.49 5.10
CA TYR A 274 2.89 4.51 5.45
C TYR A 274 2.24 5.66 6.22
N GLU A 275 2.66 5.84 7.46
CA GLU A 275 2.40 7.03 8.29
C GLU A 275 3.72 7.81 8.45
N PRO A 276 3.90 8.95 7.76
CA PRO A 276 5.12 9.75 7.82
C PRO A 276 5.49 10.26 9.22
N ALA A 277 4.52 10.40 10.14
CA ALA A 277 4.77 10.85 11.50
C ALA A 277 5.34 9.76 12.43
N LEU A 278 5.31 8.50 12.01
CA LEU A 278 5.80 7.37 12.81
C LEU A 278 7.19 6.91 12.37
N PRO A 279 8.03 6.41 13.29
CA PRO A 279 9.27 5.73 12.93
C PRO A 279 9.03 4.56 11.95
N PRO A 280 10.05 4.15 11.18
CA PRO A 280 9.95 2.96 10.35
C PRO A 280 9.87 1.69 11.20
N VAL A 281 9.03 0.74 10.77
CA VAL A 281 8.91 -0.60 11.37
C VAL A 281 9.45 -1.62 10.38
N ARG A 282 10.42 -2.44 10.79
CA ARG A 282 10.98 -3.56 10.00
C ARG A 282 10.73 -4.91 10.65
N ARG A 283 10.55 -4.91 11.96
CA ARG A 283 10.27 -6.07 12.81
C ARG A 283 9.34 -5.66 13.94
N ILE A 284 8.68 -6.62 14.58
CA ILE A 284 7.72 -6.38 15.64
C ILE A 284 8.35 -5.64 16.82
N SER A 285 9.62 -5.91 17.12
CA SER A 285 10.35 -5.18 18.18
C SER A 285 10.60 -3.69 17.88
N ASP A 286 10.36 -3.21 16.65
CA ASP A 286 10.38 -1.78 16.32
C ASP A 286 9.02 -1.10 16.63
N MET A 287 7.97 -1.88 16.90
CA MET A 287 6.66 -1.35 17.25
C MET A 287 6.72 -0.59 18.57
N THR A 288 5.96 0.50 18.64
CA THR A 288 5.83 1.34 19.83
C THR A 288 4.34 1.53 20.12
N PRO A 289 3.96 2.01 21.32
CA PRO A 289 2.57 2.32 21.60
C PRO A 289 1.92 3.28 20.58
N ALA A 290 2.69 4.18 19.97
CA ALA A 290 2.21 5.08 18.93
C ALA A 290 1.82 4.34 17.63
N HIS A 291 2.54 3.27 17.27
CA HIS A 291 2.21 2.42 16.13
C HIS A 291 0.90 1.66 16.36
N THR A 292 0.76 1.03 17.53
CA THR A 292 -0.47 0.33 17.90
C THR A 292 -1.66 1.27 17.97
N ALA A 293 -1.49 2.50 18.50
CA ALA A 293 -2.56 3.49 18.54
C ALA A 293 -2.99 3.94 17.13
N PHE A 294 -2.04 4.18 16.22
CA PHE A 294 -2.34 4.48 14.82
C PHE A 294 -3.06 3.32 14.12
N ALA A 295 -2.57 2.09 14.29
CA ALA A 295 -3.21 0.93 13.68
C ALA A 295 -4.63 0.70 14.22
N LEU A 296 -4.83 0.86 15.53
CA LEU A 296 -6.16 0.79 16.14
C LEU A 296 -7.10 1.86 15.56
N ASP A 297 -6.65 3.11 15.50
CA ASP A 297 -7.42 4.20 14.89
C ASP A 297 -7.83 3.88 13.45
N PHE A 298 -6.88 3.39 12.66
CA PHE A 298 -7.09 3.01 11.27
C PHE A 298 -8.13 1.88 11.15
N VAL A 299 -7.98 0.79 11.90
CA VAL A 299 -8.93 -0.33 11.90
C VAL A 299 -10.33 0.14 12.28
N LEU A 300 -10.45 0.94 13.35
CA LEU A 300 -11.76 1.38 13.83
C LEU A 300 -12.45 2.35 12.85
N ASP A 301 -11.69 3.23 12.19
CA ASP A 301 -12.22 4.08 11.11
C ASP A 301 -12.76 3.26 9.95
N ASP A 302 -11.98 2.29 9.49
CA ASP A 302 -12.30 1.45 8.35
C ASP A 302 -13.54 0.58 8.66
N MET A 303 -13.61 0.03 9.88
CA MET A 303 -14.79 -0.68 10.35
C MET A 303 -16.04 0.21 10.37
N MET A 304 -15.94 1.47 10.79
CA MET A 304 -17.08 2.41 10.76
C MET A 304 -17.53 2.74 9.33
N LEU A 305 -16.61 2.82 8.36
CA LEU A 305 -16.94 3.08 6.96
C LEU A 305 -17.68 1.92 6.28
N HIS A 306 -17.53 0.71 6.82
CA HIS A 306 -18.07 -0.53 6.27
C HIS A 306 -19.16 -1.15 7.17
N ASP A 307 -19.88 -0.33 7.95
CA ASP A 307 -20.95 -0.76 8.88
C ASP A 307 -20.54 -1.96 9.75
N GLY A 308 -19.27 -1.94 10.16
CA GLY A 308 -18.63 -3.01 10.89
C GLY A 308 -18.77 -2.88 12.40
N THR A 309 -18.54 -3.99 13.10
CA THR A 309 -18.44 -4.07 14.56
C THR A 309 -17.13 -4.74 14.95
N VAL A 310 -16.47 -4.21 15.97
CA VAL A 310 -15.27 -4.80 16.57
C VAL A 310 -15.61 -5.26 17.98
N THR A 311 -15.65 -6.56 18.21
CA THR A 311 -15.93 -7.13 19.53
C THR A 311 -14.63 -7.56 20.20
N ILE A 312 -14.31 -6.99 21.35
CA ILE A 312 -13.21 -7.47 22.20
C ILE A 312 -13.64 -8.79 22.84
N ILE A 313 -12.89 -9.85 22.54
CA ILE A 313 -13.17 -11.22 23.00
C ILE A 313 -12.12 -11.72 24.01
N GLY A 314 -11.04 -10.98 24.21
CA GLY A 314 -10.02 -11.34 25.18
C GLY A 314 -8.70 -10.61 25.01
N THR A 315 -7.64 -11.20 25.56
CA THR A 315 -6.28 -10.66 25.52
C THR A 315 -5.26 -11.75 25.24
N LEU A 316 -4.12 -11.39 24.64
CA LEU A 316 -3.00 -12.32 24.50
C LEU A 316 -2.43 -12.68 25.89
N SER A 317 -2.08 -13.94 26.12
CA SER A 317 -1.38 -14.39 27.33
C SER A 317 0.12 -14.05 27.31
N GLU A 318 0.72 -13.95 26.12
CA GLU A 318 2.14 -13.63 25.91
C GLU A 318 2.32 -12.44 24.95
N GLU A 319 3.56 -12.03 24.71
CA GLU A 319 3.89 -11.05 23.68
C GLU A 319 4.02 -11.73 22.33
N TRP A 320 3.54 -11.06 21.28
CA TRP A 320 3.78 -11.50 19.91
C TRP A 320 5.19 -11.09 19.51
N THR A 321 6.10 -12.05 19.29
CA THR A 321 7.53 -11.76 19.04
C THR A 321 8.03 -12.21 17.66
N GLU A 322 7.26 -13.04 16.95
CA GLU A 322 7.68 -13.59 15.66
C GLU A 322 7.28 -12.71 14.47
N ASP A 323 8.27 -12.28 13.68
CA ASP A 323 8.13 -11.48 12.46
C ASP A 323 7.57 -12.26 11.25
N LYS A 324 6.74 -13.29 11.49
CA LYS A 324 6.09 -14.02 10.40
C LYS A 324 4.91 -13.21 9.89
N MET A 325 5.15 -12.36 8.89
CA MET A 325 4.07 -12.01 7.97
C MET A 325 3.66 -13.33 7.29
N SER A 326 2.39 -13.70 7.37
CA SER A 326 1.85 -15.00 6.94
C SER A 326 1.89 -15.22 5.41
N THR A 327 2.84 -14.62 4.70
CA THR A 327 2.94 -14.60 3.24
C THR A 327 3.49 -15.90 2.63
N GLU A 328 3.80 -16.93 3.44
CA GLU A 328 4.27 -18.22 2.93
C GLU A 328 3.24 -18.96 2.05
N GLU A 329 1.96 -18.57 2.03
CA GLU A 329 0.95 -19.17 1.13
C GLU A 329 0.71 -18.42 -0.19
N GLY A 330 1.48 -17.37 -0.54
CA GLY A 330 1.11 -16.51 -1.67
C GLY A 330 2.20 -16.01 -2.62
N ALA A 331 3.47 -16.05 -2.25
CA ALA A 331 4.52 -15.80 -3.24
C ALA A 331 4.54 -16.99 -4.23
N PRO A 332 4.55 -16.77 -5.56
CA PRO A 332 4.75 -17.87 -6.50
C PRO A 332 6.01 -18.61 -6.08
N LYS A 333 5.87 -19.89 -5.74
CA LYS A 333 7.03 -20.76 -5.56
C LYS A 333 7.72 -20.78 -6.90
N ASP A 334 8.96 -20.31 -6.95
CA ASP A 334 9.81 -20.44 -8.12
C ASP A 334 9.72 -21.89 -8.62
N SER A 335 9.14 -22.05 -9.80
CA SER A 335 9.11 -23.34 -10.48
C SER A 335 10.54 -23.60 -10.97
N GLU A 336 11.25 -24.50 -10.29
CA GLU A 336 12.46 -25.15 -10.82
C GLU A 336 12.17 -25.86 -12.15
#